data_AF-A0A9X1WVC8-F1
#
_entry.id   AF-A0A9X1WVC8-F1
#
_cell.length_a   1.000
_cell.length_b   1.000
_cell.length_c   1.000
_cell.angle_alpha   90.00
_cell.angle_beta   90.00
_cell.angle_gamma   90.00
#
_symmetry.space_group_name_H-M   'P 1'
#
loop_
_entity.id
_entity.type
_entity.pdbx_description
1 polymer ?
#
loop_
_entity_poly.entity_id
_entity_poly.type
_entity_poly.pdbx_seq_one_letter_code
_entity_poly.pdbx_strand_id
1 'polypeptide(L)'
;MRKLWLNKVQAQASGKPCLIPYQVEIDGEWVWDGRWTKLAPTADILLPYTRCKEIGCPVQNRESPDAYVYNAAEKSQFRYVPFWARFSEDIDHSKITDEEGRILGFRRGDGVRNLKNMS
;
A
#
# COMPACT_ATOMS: atom_id res chain seq x y z
N MET A 1 -2.04 14.26 14.94
CA MET A 1 -2.66 13.10 14.26
C MET A 1 -2.07 11.83 14.86
N ARG A 2 -2.88 10.92 15.40
CA ARG A 2 -2.38 9.71 16.06
C ARG A 2 -1.75 8.81 14.99
N LYS A 3 -0.47 8.49 15.11
CA LYS A 3 0.19 7.53 14.21
C LYS A 3 -0.52 6.19 14.38
N LEU A 4 -1.24 5.71 13.36
CA LEU A 4 -1.94 4.40 13.35
C LEU A 4 -0.96 3.23 13.19
N TRP A 5 0.27 3.41 13.64
CA TRP A 5 1.33 2.42 13.50
C TRP A 5 1.10 1.30 14.51
N LEU A 6 1.44 0.08 14.10
CA LEU A 6 1.27 -1.10 14.92
C LEU A 6 2.62 -1.72 15.28
N ASN A 7 2.69 -2.29 16.48
CA ASN A 7 3.72 -3.26 16.80
C ASN A 7 3.37 -4.65 16.21
N LYS A 8 4.26 -5.63 16.35
CA LYS A 8 4.06 -6.99 15.82
C LYS A 8 2.77 -7.65 16.33
N VAL A 9 2.51 -7.57 17.64
CA VAL A 9 1.34 -8.20 18.27
C VAL A 9 0.05 -7.56 17.77
N GLN A 10 0.02 -6.23 17.68
CA GLN A 10 -1.13 -5.50 17.16
C GLN A 10 -1.36 -5.76 15.67
N ALA A 11 -0.30 -5.83 14.85
CA ALA A 11 -0.40 -6.13 13.43
C ALA A 11 -0.99 -7.53 13.21
N GLN A 12 -0.53 -8.52 13.98
CA GLN A 12 -1.09 -9.88 13.97
C GLN A 12 -2.57 -9.89 14.39
N ALA A 13 -2.91 -9.20 15.49
CA ALA A 13 -4.28 -9.12 15.99
C ALA A 13 -5.23 -8.36 15.03
N SER A 14 -4.72 -7.43 14.23
CA SER A 14 -5.53 -6.65 13.29
C SER A 14 -6.13 -7.50 12.16
N GLY A 15 -5.52 -8.65 11.87
CA GLY A 15 -5.91 -9.49 10.75
C GLY A 15 -5.61 -8.92 9.36
N LYS A 16 -5.05 -7.71 9.25
CA LYS A 16 -4.78 -7.05 7.96
C LYS A 16 -3.49 -7.58 7.29
N PRO A 17 -3.39 -7.58 5.95
CA PRO A 17 -2.17 -7.96 5.24
C PRO A 17 -1.01 -7.04 5.62
N CYS A 18 0.18 -7.64 5.76
CA CYS A 18 1.41 -6.90 5.97
C CYS A 18 2.40 -7.18 4.83
N LEU A 19 2.98 -6.15 4.24
CA LEU A 19 4.08 -6.26 3.28
C LEU A 19 5.41 -6.27 4.04
N ILE A 20 6.21 -7.30 3.83
CA ILE A 20 7.56 -7.40 4.37
C ILE A 20 8.54 -7.18 3.21
N PRO A 21 9.21 -6.01 3.14
CA PRO A 21 10.19 -5.76 2.09
C PRO A 21 11.42 -6.62 2.29
N TYR A 22 11.98 -7.12 1.20
CA TYR A 22 13.21 -7.89 1.16
C TYR A 22 13.94 -7.61 -0.15
N GLN A 23 15.25 -7.85 -0.19
CA GLN A 23 16.02 -7.70 -1.42
C GLN A 23 16.20 -9.06 -2.07
N VAL A 24 16.04 -9.08 -3.39
CA VAL A 24 16.30 -10.24 -4.26
C VAL A 24 17.31 -9.84 -5.32
N GLU A 25 18.18 -10.77 -5.67
CA GLU A 25 19.13 -10.57 -6.76
C GLU A 25 18.50 -11.12 -8.06
N ILE A 26 18.41 -10.26 -9.07
CA ILE A 26 17.89 -10.59 -10.42
C ILE A 26 18.91 -10.06 -11.42
N ASP A 27 19.44 -10.93 -12.28
CA ASP A 27 20.43 -10.59 -13.31
C ASP A 27 21.66 -9.81 -12.79
N GLY A 28 22.05 -10.07 -11.53
CA GLY A 28 23.19 -9.41 -10.87
C GLY A 28 22.88 -8.04 -10.24
N GLU A 29 21.62 -7.59 -10.28
CA GLU A 29 21.17 -6.38 -9.59
C GLU A 29 20.31 -6.71 -8.36
N TRP A 30 20.55 -6.00 -7.25
CA TRP A 30 19.75 -6.11 -6.03
C TRP A 30 18.50 -5.24 -6.15
N VAL A 31 17.35 -5.90 -6.32
CA VAL A 31 16.05 -5.25 -6.46
C VAL A 31 15.26 -5.41 -5.16
N TRP A 32 14.53 -4.37 -4.78
CA TRP A 32 13.59 -4.46 -3.67
C TRP A 32 12.30 -5.14 -4.12
N ASP A 33 11.91 -6.18 -3.40
CA ASP A 33 10.64 -6.88 -3.53
C ASP A 33 9.91 -6.89 -2.16
N GLY A 34 8.72 -7.46 -2.09
CA GLY A 34 7.95 -7.57 -0.87
C GLY A 34 7.08 -8.82 -0.81
N ARG A 35 7.11 -9.50 0.34
CA ARG A 35 6.25 -10.64 0.61
C ARG A 35 5.06 -10.24 1.46
N TRP A 36 3.86 -10.51 0.97
CA TRP A 36 2.64 -10.33 1.75
C TRP A 36 2.43 -11.47 2.74
N THR A 37 2.04 -11.15 3.98
CA THR A 37 1.68 -12.14 5.01
C THR A 37 0.32 -12.81 4.78
N LYS A 38 -0.51 -12.20 3.94
CA LYS A 38 -1.85 -12.64 3.53
C LYS A 38 -2.07 -12.26 2.06
N LEU A 39 -3.26 -12.51 1.52
CA LEU A 39 -3.60 -11.98 0.20
C LEU A 39 -3.42 -10.46 0.18
N ALA A 40 -2.76 -9.94 -0.85
CA ALA A 40 -2.57 -8.52 -1.04
C ALA A 40 -3.93 -7.81 -1.17
N PRO A 41 -4.09 -6.58 -0.64
CA PRO A 41 -5.30 -5.81 -0.87
C PRO A 41 -5.54 -5.56 -2.36
N THR A 42 -6.81 -5.60 -2.78
CA THR A 42 -7.22 -5.13 -4.09
C THR A 42 -7.10 -3.61 -4.14
N ALA A 43 -6.18 -3.10 -4.96
CA ALA A 43 -5.92 -1.67 -5.16
C ALA A 43 -5.11 -1.47 -6.44
N ASP A 44 -5.09 -0.26 -7.00
CA ASP A 44 -4.09 0.08 -8.03
C ASP A 44 -2.76 0.47 -7.39
N ILE A 45 -2.81 1.12 -6.23
CA ILE A 45 -1.63 1.46 -5.45
C ILE A 45 -1.97 1.51 -3.96
N LEU A 46 -1.00 1.18 -3.11
CA LEU A 46 -1.10 1.35 -1.66
C LEU A 46 -0.20 2.50 -1.25
N LEU A 47 -0.75 3.46 -0.52
CA LEU A 47 -0.03 4.69 -0.18
C LEU A 47 -0.12 5.05 1.31
N PRO A 48 0.91 5.69 1.88
CA PRO A 48 0.84 6.20 3.24
C PRO A 48 -0.12 7.40 3.32
N TYR A 49 -0.57 7.70 4.53
CA TYR A 49 -1.56 8.74 4.82
C TYR A 49 -1.24 10.10 4.15
N THR A 50 0.00 10.56 4.28
CA THR A 50 0.43 11.85 3.74
C THR A 50 0.39 11.85 2.22
N ARG A 51 0.87 10.77 1.60
CA ARG A 51 0.92 10.67 0.14
C ARG A 51 -0.47 10.63 -0.48
N CYS A 52 -1.43 9.94 0.17
CA CYS A 52 -2.84 9.97 -0.24
C CYS A 52 -3.37 11.41 -0.40
N LYS A 53 -3.07 12.29 0.55
CA LYS A 53 -3.46 13.71 0.48
C LYS A 53 -2.74 14.46 -0.65
N GLU A 54 -1.45 14.22 -0.81
CA GLU A 54 -0.62 14.91 -1.81
C GLU A 54 -1.08 14.62 -3.24
N ILE A 55 -1.57 13.42 -3.52
CA ILE A 55 -2.08 13.03 -4.84
C ILE A 55 -3.58 13.34 -5.05
N GLY A 56 -4.16 14.19 -4.20
CA GLY A 56 -5.56 14.60 -4.33
C GLY A 56 -6.60 13.57 -3.87
N CYS A 57 -6.19 12.46 -3.25
CA CYS A 57 -7.08 11.40 -2.77
C CYS A 57 -6.94 11.18 -1.25
N PRO A 58 -7.29 12.17 -0.41
CA PRO A 58 -7.06 12.14 1.03
C PRO A 58 -7.82 10.99 1.72
N VAL A 59 -7.24 10.50 2.80
CA VAL A 59 -7.89 9.53 3.69
C VAL A 59 -9.11 10.17 4.35
N GLN A 60 -10.26 9.51 4.25
CA GLN A 60 -11.54 9.99 4.77
C GLN A 60 -11.66 9.75 6.27
N ASN A 61 -12.59 10.46 6.90
CA ASN A 61 -12.86 10.26 8.31
C ASN A 61 -13.36 8.82 8.56
N ARG A 62 -12.74 8.13 9.52
CA ARG A 62 -12.99 6.72 9.87
C ARG A 62 -12.54 5.69 8.82
N GLU A 63 -11.88 6.09 7.75
CA GLU A 63 -11.28 5.16 6.80
C GLU A 63 -10.14 4.38 7.47
N SER A 64 -10.25 3.05 7.48
CA SER A 64 -9.22 2.18 8.08
C SER A 64 -8.13 1.84 7.07
N PRO A 65 -6.87 1.66 7.48
CA PRO A 65 -5.81 1.17 6.58
C PRO A 65 -6.18 -0.19 5.99
N ASP A 66 -5.83 -0.45 4.74
CA ASP A 66 -6.05 -1.74 4.08
C ASP A 66 -4.91 -2.71 4.35
N ALA A 67 -3.70 -2.17 4.52
CA ALA A 67 -2.49 -2.94 4.76
C ALA A 67 -1.54 -2.21 5.70
N TYR A 68 -0.53 -2.95 6.14
CA TYR A 68 0.63 -2.38 6.78
C TYR A 68 1.92 -2.75 6.04
N VAL A 69 2.91 -1.85 6.05
CA VAL A 69 4.25 -2.13 5.53
C VAL A 69 5.22 -2.21 6.70
N TYR A 70 6.03 -3.27 6.74
CA TYR A 70 7.08 -3.41 7.74
C TYR A 70 8.21 -2.42 7.44
N ASN A 71 8.47 -1.52 8.37
CA ASN A 71 9.58 -0.57 8.32
C ASN A 71 10.73 -1.08 9.19
N ALA A 72 11.73 -1.69 8.57
CA ALA A 72 12.91 -2.22 9.27
C ALA A 72 13.80 -1.12 9.88
N ALA A 73 13.76 0.11 9.33
CA ALA A 73 14.56 1.24 9.81
C ALA A 73 14.00 1.85 11.10
N GLU A 74 12.71 1.63 11.38
CA GLU A 74 12.06 2.13 12.58
C GLU A 74 12.39 1.24 13.79
N LYS A 75 13.31 1.73 14.63
CA LYS A 75 13.79 1.01 15.83
C LYS A 75 12.80 1.04 17.00
N SER A 76 11.73 1.85 16.95
CA SER A 76 10.72 1.89 18.00
C SER A 76 9.89 0.59 18.08
N GLN A 77 8.99 0.53 19.07
CA GLN A 77 8.06 -0.59 19.22
C GLN A 77 7.07 -0.69 18.04
N PHE A 78 6.91 0.38 17.25
CA PHE A 78 5.97 0.43 16.14
C PHE A 78 6.70 0.17 14.82
N ARG A 79 6.55 -1.02 14.23
CA ARG A 79 7.26 -1.42 13.01
C ARG A 79 6.39 -1.53 11.77
N TYR A 80 5.08 -1.39 11.92
CA TYR A 80 4.11 -1.59 10.85
C TYR A 80 3.40 -0.27 10.58
N VAL A 81 3.69 0.32 9.43
CA VAL A 81 3.17 1.62 9.00
C VAL A 81 1.90 1.40 8.18
N PRO A 82 0.81 2.15 8.42
CA PRO A 82 -0.47 2.00 7.73
C PRO A 82 -0.41 2.50 6.29
N PHE A 83 -1.04 1.76 5.39
CA PHE A 83 -1.22 2.09 3.98
C PHE A 83 -2.68 1.93 3.57
N TRP A 84 -3.16 2.80 2.68
CA TRP A 84 -4.52 2.82 2.17
C TRP A 84 -4.56 2.51 0.68
N ALA A 85 -5.58 1.76 0.27
CA ALA A 85 -5.83 1.42 -1.12
C ALA A 85 -6.30 2.66 -1.89
N ARG A 86 -5.66 2.93 -3.02
CA ARG A 86 -6.06 3.97 -3.95
C ARG A 86 -6.21 3.37 -5.34
N PHE A 87 -7.19 3.89 -6.06
CA PHE A 87 -7.53 3.48 -7.41
C PHE A 87 -7.25 4.63 -8.37
N SER A 88 -6.83 4.29 -9.58
CA SER A 88 -6.42 5.24 -10.60
C SER A 88 -7.47 6.31 -10.88
N GLU A 89 -8.75 5.97 -10.75
CA GLU A 89 -9.88 6.86 -11.03
C GLU A 89 -10.08 7.94 -9.96
N ASP A 90 -9.63 7.69 -8.73
CA ASP A 90 -9.81 8.60 -7.60
C ASP A 90 -8.58 9.49 -7.36
N ILE A 91 -7.51 9.30 -8.14
CA ILE A 91 -6.23 9.98 -8.00
C ILE A 91 -6.13 11.17 -8.96
N ASP A 92 -5.58 12.28 -8.48
CA ASP A 92 -5.15 13.38 -9.35
C ASP A 92 -3.82 13.04 -10.04
N HIS A 93 -3.90 12.56 -11.28
CA HIS A 93 -2.75 12.14 -12.10
C HIS A 93 -1.75 13.28 -12.38
N SER A 94 -2.12 14.55 -12.18
CA SER A 94 -1.16 15.64 -12.31
C SER A 94 -0.17 15.73 -11.14
N LYS A 95 -0.40 14.98 -10.06
CA LYS A 95 0.36 15.05 -8.80
C LYS A 95 1.15 13.79 -8.46
N ILE A 96 1.06 12.76 -9.28
CA ILE A 96 1.78 11.50 -9.09
C ILE A 96 3.24 11.63 -9.55
N THR A 97 4.13 10.83 -8.98
CA THR A 97 5.52 10.70 -9.46
C THR A 97 5.58 9.79 -10.70
N ASP A 98 6.70 9.83 -11.44
CA ASP A 98 6.93 8.92 -12.56
C ASP A 98 6.85 7.45 -12.16
N GLU A 99 7.34 7.11 -10.96
CA GLU A 99 7.29 5.76 -10.41
C GLU A 99 5.84 5.32 -10.13
N GLU A 100 5.06 6.17 -9.46
CA GLU A 100 3.64 5.93 -9.23
C GLU A 100 2.86 5.82 -10.56
N GLY A 101 3.20 6.66 -11.55
CA GLY A 101 2.66 6.59 -12.89
C GLY A 101 2.93 5.26 -13.59
N ARG A 102 4.15 4.72 -13.45
CA ARG A 102 4.48 3.37 -13.96
C ARG A 102 3.65 2.30 -13.25
N ILE A 103 3.58 2.33 -11.92
CA ILE A 103 2.80 1.35 -11.12
C ILE A 103 1.32 1.36 -11.53
N LEU A 104 0.71 2.55 -11.62
CA LEU A 104 -0.68 2.71 -12.04
C LEU A 104 -0.89 2.30 -13.51
N GLY A 105 0.12 2.46 -14.36
CA GLY A 105 0.12 2.02 -15.76
C GLY A 105 0.10 0.50 -15.91
N PHE A 106 0.87 -0.24 -15.09
CA PHE A 106 0.87 -1.71 -15.12
C PHE A 106 -0.47 -2.30 -14.67
N ARG A 107 -1.11 -1.71 -13.65
CA ARG A 107 -2.35 -2.25 -13.09
C ARG A 107 -3.62 -1.95 -13.91
N ARG A 108 -3.53 -1.08 -14.92
CA ARG A 108 -4.60 -0.89 -15.92
C ARG A 108 -4.83 -2.10 -16.84
N GLY A 109 -4.03 -3.16 -16.74
CA GLY A 109 -4.19 -4.40 -17.53
C GLY A 109 -4.26 -5.72 -16.74
N ASP A 110 -3.65 -5.79 -15.54
CA ASP A 110 -3.28 -7.09 -14.94
C ASP A 110 -4.17 -7.55 -13.75
N GLY A 111 -5.33 -6.95 -13.50
CA GLY A 111 -6.04 -7.22 -12.24
C GLY A 111 -7.53 -6.91 -12.16
N VAL A 112 -8.32 -7.46 -13.10
CA VAL A 112 -9.74 -7.80 -12.89
C VAL A 112 -10.64 -6.69 -12.28
N ARG A 113 -10.95 -5.67 -13.09
CA ARG A 113 -12.32 -5.10 -13.06
C ARG A 113 -13.29 -6.07 -13.75
N ASN A 114 -13.56 -7.21 -13.11
CA ASN A 114 -14.81 -7.93 -13.35
C ASN A 114 -15.77 -7.59 -12.21
N LEU A 115 -16.23 -6.35 -12.19
CA LEU A 115 -17.53 -6.04 -11.61
C LEU A 115 -18.60 -6.55 -12.61
N LYS A 116 -18.70 -7.87 -12.74
CA LYS A 116 -19.91 -8.49 -13.29
C LYS A 116 -21.00 -8.29 -12.24
N ASN A 117 -21.94 -7.41 -12.57
CA ASN A 117 -23.33 -7.37 -12.10
C ASN A 117 -23.53 -7.67 -10.60
N MET A 118 -23.60 -6.61 -9.80
CA MET A 118 -24.45 -6.62 -8.61
C MET A 118 -25.24 -5.32 -8.52
N SER A 119 -26.24 -5.19 -9.40
CA SER A 119 -27.63 -4.77 -9.13
C SER A 119 -28.35 -4.59 -10.45
#